data_AF-F6AFR8-F1
#
_entry.id   AF-F6AFR8-F1
#
_cell.length_a   1.000
_cell.length_b   1.000
_cell.length_c   1.000
_cell.angle_alpha   90.00
_cell.angle_beta   90.00
_cell.angle_gamma   90.00
#
_symmetry.space_group_name_H-M   'P 1'
#
loop_
_entity.id
_entity.type
_entity.pdbx_description
1 polymer ?
#
loop_
_entity_poly.entity_id
_entity_poly.type
_entity_poly.pdbx_seq_one_letter_code
_entity_poly.pdbx_strand_id
1 'polypeptide(L)'
;MFGYHHIEKTMDEHIREIADLALSSQTLIILDTNIIAYLYKLHEAARQEFFAWSDAAVLSERLAIPAWAASEYLSRVTGKNLESYTPKSKEPTQIKKALENLHQTAALFVDDDILRRTSFQGDRIAYINGFRAAIEELEKHLCVFKHQFDAGTIHQQIIDHLSSCILDSDLSSLCSRAAHEGAARFEHRMPPGFKDGNKDENPYGDLIIWYEIIEKSNAASAKFPKVLFVTNDEKSDWVYAPKMRSQIVRDVRKSVGNSAPEIKIIDPRLVSEFRRETGHPDITICTLATLIEGLSRSNGTEFSQLAAAIQVNTQELLVDTAIINEVENDADVAPEDEPPILEANAAVVDEVPAIKEVEQRLQYSQEAIADALYQVDPPSAINKIIDELKSHNWYTQNPAILKISSIRDETFPPSSWFVLGRNVYQAACGNSQKAMEFMASLESRLASFSEETAKHILAGILFEIYFDARGQFREVLKFSYADKPLSLVTRQEYSDVVAFMLSKLEQFTDRLKFLPGDIARKHLVITSTPVKRAEEAESEEVSELNSITLDGVELMKDVEEPQEVSPWGRLATTRTLYINRIRERISEELAIPRWALEIETLPPIVSDRKLWMPDNRAFEPKQIL
;
A
#
# COMPACT_ATOMS: atom_id res chain seq x y z
N MET A 1 -19.43 -12.86 -24.70
CA MET A 1 -18.72 -12.48 -25.94
C MET A 1 -18.85 -11.01 -26.32
N PHE A 2 -20.04 -10.37 -26.40
CA PHE A 2 -20.14 -8.96 -26.85
C PHE A 2 -19.39 -7.90 -26.02
N GLY A 3 -18.93 -8.23 -24.81
CA GLY A 3 -18.26 -7.30 -23.90
C GLY A 3 -19.22 -6.29 -23.27
N TYR A 4 -18.65 -5.34 -22.52
CA TYR A 4 -19.36 -4.26 -21.87
C TYR A 4 -18.96 -2.91 -22.48
N HIS A 5 -19.94 -2.10 -22.88
CA HIS A 5 -19.71 -0.68 -23.17
C HIS A 5 -19.66 0.14 -21.88
N HIS A 6 -20.55 -0.19 -20.94
CA HIS A 6 -20.58 0.31 -19.57
C HIS A 6 -20.49 -0.91 -18.64
N ILE A 7 -19.50 -0.93 -17.74
CA ILE A 7 -19.47 -1.87 -16.61
C ILE A 7 -20.21 -1.25 -15.43
N GLU A 8 -21.22 -1.94 -14.89
CA GLU A 8 -22.08 -1.40 -13.82
C GLU A 8 -21.40 -1.29 -12.44
N LYS A 9 -20.08 -1.53 -12.38
CA LYS A 9 -19.23 -1.60 -11.19
C LYS A 9 -18.40 -0.33 -11.01
N THR A 10 -18.19 0.11 -9.77
CA THR A 10 -17.25 1.20 -9.43
C THR A 10 -15.83 0.68 -9.26
N MET A 11 -14.83 1.57 -9.30
CA MET A 11 -13.44 1.16 -9.05
C MET A 11 -13.25 0.67 -7.60
N ASP A 12 -13.99 1.25 -6.66
CA ASP A 12 -14.01 0.81 -5.26
C ASP A 12 -14.60 -0.60 -5.10
N GLU A 13 -15.72 -0.89 -5.78
CA GLU A 13 -16.32 -2.24 -5.82
C GLU A 13 -15.42 -3.27 -6.51
N HIS A 14 -14.74 -2.90 -7.59
CA HIS A 14 -13.83 -3.79 -8.29
C HIS A 14 -12.62 -4.17 -7.43
N ILE A 15 -12.01 -3.21 -6.74
CA ILE A 15 -10.86 -3.47 -5.88
C ILE A 15 -11.26 -4.29 -4.64
N ARG A 16 -12.47 -4.10 -4.08
CA ARG A 16 -13.01 -5.02 -3.06
C ARG A 16 -13.23 -6.43 -3.60
N GLU A 17 -13.79 -6.59 -4.80
CA GLU A 17 -13.99 -7.90 -5.43
C GLU A 17 -12.66 -8.65 -5.65
N ILE A 18 -11.59 -7.97 -6.04
CA ILE A 18 -10.25 -8.59 -6.14
C ILE A 18 -9.75 -9.03 -4.76
N ALA A 19 -9.97 -8.24 -3.70
CA ALA A 19 -9.63 -8.63 -2.33
C ALA A 19 -10.45 -9.85 -1.87
N ASP A 20 -11.78 -9.82 -2.04
CA ASP A 20 -12.69 -10.91 -1.68
C ASP A 20 -12.33 -12.22 -2.41
N LEU A 21 -11.93 -12.13 -3.69
CA LEU A 21 -11.38 -13.26 -4.44
C LEU A 21 -10.05 -13.75 -3.84
N ALA A 22 -9.10 -12.86 -3.59
CA ALA A 22 -7.76 -13.20 -3.08
C ALA A 22 -7.76 -13.75 -1.64
N LEU A 23 -8.81 -13.49 -0.86
CA LEU A 23 -8.99 -13.92 0.53
C LEU A 23 -9.92 -15.12 0.69
N SER A 24 -10.78 -15.37 -0.30
CA SER A 24 -11.67 -16.53 -0.35
C SER A 24 -10.88 -17.85 -0.40
N SER A 25 -11.21 -18.77 0.51
CA SER A 25 -10.69 -20.15 0.51
C SER A 25 -11.22 -21.01 -0.65
N GLN A 26 -12.19 -20.49 -1.42
CA GLN A 26 -12.76 -21.12 -2.62
C GLN A 26 -12.15 -20.58 -3.93
N THR A 27 -11.09 -19.77 -3.85
CA THR A 27 -10.41 -19.19 -5.02
C THR A 27 -9.04 -19.80 -5.22
N LEU A 28 -8.79 -20.35 -6.42
CA LEU A 28 -7.46 -20.68 -6.91
C LEU A 28 -6.78 -19.39 -7.42
N ILE A 29 -5.60 -19.09 -6.92
CA ILE A 29 -4.75 -17.98 -7.37
C ILE A 29 -3.64 -18.54 -8.25
N ILE A 30 -3.42 -17.93 -9.41
CA ILE A 30 -2.37 -18.31 -10.36
C ILE A 30 -1.49 -17.09 -10.61
N LEU A 31 -0.17 -17.22 -10.49
CA LEU A 31 0.79 -16.13 -10.70
C LEU A 31 1.52 -16.26 -12.04
N ASP A 32 1.75 -15.13 -12.70
CA ASP A 32 2.48 -15.03 -13.97
C ASP A 32 3.99 -14.77 -13.78
N THR A 33 4.81 -15.06 -14.82
CA THR A 33 6.26 -14.82 -14.88
C THR A 33 6.63 -13.40 -14.45
N ASN A 34 5.83 -12.41 -14.86
CA ASN A 34 6.10 -11.01 -14.58
C ASN A 34 5.87 -10.61 -13.11
N ILE A 35 5.11 -11.40 -12.33
CA ILE A 35 4.95 -11.20 -10.88
C ILE A 35 6.22 -11.66 -10.16
N ILE A 36 6.75 -12.83 -10.52
CA ILE A 36 8.01 -13.37 -9.98
C ILE A 36 9.17 -12.41 -10.30
N ALA A 37 9.22 -11.92 -11.54
CA ALA A 37 10.18 -10.90 -11.96
C ALA A 37 10.05 -9.56 -11.20
N TYR A 38 8.83 -9.17 -10.81
CA TYR A 38 8.58 -7.92 -10.08
C TYR A 38 9.24 -7.91 -8.69
N LEU A 39 9.44 -9.08 -8.06
CA LEU A 39 10.06 -9.19 -6.73
C LEU A 39 11.50 -8.65 -6.69
N TYR A 40 12.22 -8.66 -7.82
CA TYR A 40 13.56 -8.06 -7.94
C TYR A 40 13.58 -6.53 -7.92
N LYS A 41 12.43 -5.87 -8.11
CA LYS A 41 12.26 -4.42 -7.94
C LYS A 41 11.96 -4.03 -6.49
N LEU A 42 11.59 -5.00 -5.64
CA LEU A 42 11.14 -4.75 -4.27
C LEU A 42 12.30 -4.79 -3.28
N HIS A 43 12.28 -3.86 -2.33
CA HIS A 43 13.10 -3.96 -1.12
C HIS A 43 12.64 -5.11 -0.22
N GLU A 44 13.52 -5.56 0.68
CA GLU A 44 13.31 -6.82 1.41
C GLU A 44 12.01 -6.87 2.21
N ALA A 45 11.68 -5.84 2.99
CA ALA A 45 10.45 -5.83 3.76
C ALA A 45 9.18 -5.95 2.87
N ALA A 46 9.16 -5.33 1.69
CA ALA A 46 8.08 -5.49 0.73
C ALA A 46 8.03 -6.90 0.11
N ARG A 47 9.18 -7.57 -0.08
CA ARG A 47 9.21 -9.00 -0.47
C ARG A 47 8.67 -9.89 0.66
N GLN A 48 9.02 -9.61 1.92
CA GLN A 48 8.54 -10.39 3.07
C GLN A 48 7.02 -10.25 3.29
N GLU A 49 6.44 -9.06 3.08
CA GLU A 49 4.98 -8.87 3.05
C GLU A 49 4.32 -9.70 1.92
N PHE A 50 4.92 -9.73 0.72
CA PHE A 50 4.45 -10.58 -0.38
C PHE A 50 4.56 -12.08 -0.04
N PHE A 51 5.70 -12.53 0.49
CA PHE A 51 5.96 -13.93 0.79
C PHE A 51 5.04 -14.46 1.89
N ALA A 52 4.80 -13.68 2.95
CA ALA A 52 3.81 -14.04 3.96
C ALA A 52 2.44 -14.33 3.33
N TRP A 53 1.94 -13.41 2.49
CA TRP A 53 0.67 -13.60 1.77
C TRP A 53 0.67 -14.83 0.87
N SER A 54 1.75 -15.08 0.10
CA SER A 54 1.83 -16.24 -0.78
C SER A 54 1.91 -17.55 0.00
N ASP A 55 2.64 -17.60 1.12
CA ASP A 55 2.82 -18.79 1.94
C ASP A 55 1.48 -19.31 2.47
N ALA A 56 0.58 -18.44 2.94
CA ALA A 56 -0.76 -18.86 3.36
C ALA A 56 -1.65 -19.34 2.19
N ALA A 57 -1.34 -18.92 0.96
CA ALA A 57 -1.97 -19.48 -0.24
C ALA A 57 -1.37 -20.86 -0.60
N VAL A 58 -0.05 -21.04 -0.49
CA VAL A 58 0.64 -22.34 -0.63
C VAL A 58 0.15 -23.35 0.40
N LEU A 59 0.11 -22.98 1.70
CA LEU A 59 -0.39 -23.79 2.82
C LEU A 59 -1.89 -24.14 2.73
N SER A 60 -2.63 -23.49 1.84
CA SER A 60 -4.04 -23.80 1.54
C SER A 60 -4.20 -24.61 0.23
N GLU A 61 -3.09 -24.92 -0.44
CA GLU A 61 -2.98 -25.49 -1.79
C GLU A 61 -3.72 -24.65 -2.86
N ARG A 62 -3.90 -23.34 -2.60
CA ARG A 62 -4.70 -22.42 -3.43
C ARG A 62 -3.84 -21.46 -4.26
N LEU A 63 -2.51 -21.60 -4.24
CA LEU A 63 -1.59 -20.92 -5.13
C LEU A 63 -1.07 -21.89 -6.20
N ALA A 64 -0.84 -21.40 -7.42
CA ALA A 64 -0.14 -22.11 -8.48
C ALA A 64 0.72 -21.16 -9.32
N ILE A 65 1.81 -21.69 -9.87
CA ILE A 65 2.65 -21.04 -10.89
C ILE A 65 2.69 -21.96 -12.11
N PRO A 66 2.31 -21.51 -13.32
CA PRO A 66 2.43 -22.29 -14.54
C PRO A 66 3.87 -22.78 -14.74
N ALA A 67 4.04 -24.05 -15.13
CA ALA A 67 5.34 -24.64 -15.42
C ALA A 67 6.08 -23.87 -16.51
N TRP A 68 5.35 -23.32 -17.49
CA TRP A 68 5.91 -22.46 -18.52
C TRP A 68 6.42 -21.13 -17.94
N ALA A 69 5.67 -20.50 -17.04
CA ALA A 69 6.09 -19.26 -16.39
C ALA A 69 7.36 -19.46 -15.52
N ALA A 70 7.43 -20.59 -14.81
CA ALA A 70 8.65 -21.01 -14.12
C ALA A 70 9.83 -21.26 -15.08
N SER A 71 9.57 -21.81 -16.27
CA SER A 71 10.58 -22.05 -17.31
C SER A 71 11.11 -20.75 -17.94
N GLU A 72 10.23 -19.77 -18.19
CA GLU A 72 10.63 -18.43 -18.66
C GLU A 72 11.52 -17.72 -17.64
N TYR A 73 11.19 -17.81 -16.35
CA TYR A 73 12.04 -17.32 -15.27
C TYR A 73 13.39 -18.07 -15.22
N LEU A 74 13.38 -19.41 -15.32
CA LEU A 74 14.58 -20.25 -15.38
C LEU A 74 15.50 -19.89 -16.56
N SER A 75 14.96 -19.43 -17.70
CA SER A 75 15.78 -18.93 -18.82
C SER A 75 16.68 -17.75 -18.42
N ARG A 76 16.22 -16.88 -17.51
CA ARG A 76 17.00 -15.73 -17.01
C ARG A 76 18.00 -16.14 -15.91
N VAL A 77 17.66 -17.12 -15.09
CA VAL A 77 18.59 -17.76 -14.13
C VAL A 77 19.77 -18.39 -14.89
N THR A 78 19.47 -19.30 -15.82
CA THR A 78 20.47 -20.07 -16.60
C THR A 78 21.28 -19.19 -17.54
N GLY A 79 20.67 -18.16 -18.13
CA GLY A 79 21.36 -17.11 -18.89
C GLY A 79 22.23 -16.16 -18.05
N LYS A 80 22.26 -16.32 -16.71
CA LYS A 80 22.97 -15.44 -15.75
C LYS A 80 22.54 -13.98 -15.81
N ASN A 81 21.27 -13.75 -16.17
CA ASN A 81 20.68 -12.44 -16.45
C ASN A 81 19.66 -11.99 -15.39
N LEU A 82 19.72 -12.50 -14.16
CA LEU A 82 18.84 -12.03 -13.07
C LEU A 82 19.04 -10.54 -12.74
N GLU A 83 20.27 -10.02 -12.93
CA GLU A 83 20.58 -8.58 -12.89
C GLU A 83 19.92 -7.75 -14.02
N SER A 84 19.11 -8.37 -14.89
CA SER A 84 18.22 -7.64 -15.81
C SER A 84 16.85 -7.31 -15.20
N TYR A 85 16.52 -7.89 -14.04
CA TYR A 85 15.33 -7.56 -13.26
C TYR A 85 15.60 -6.54 -12.13
N THR A 86 16.85 -6.39 -11.70
CA THR A 86 17.26 -5.37 -10.70
C THR A 86 17.40 -3.99 -11.35
N PRO A 87 17.24 -2.88 -10.59
CA PRO A 87 17.51 -1.53 -11.10
C PRO A 87 18.96 -1.38 -11.59
N LYS A 88 19.16 -0.79 -12.77
CA LYS A 88 20.45 -0.78 -13.47
C LYS A 88 21.50 0.06 -12.74
N SER A 89 22.41 -0.61 -12.03
CA SER A 89 23.53 -0.01 -11.28
C SER A 89 24.47 0.92 -12.08
N LYS A 90 24.37 0.94 -13.42
CA LYS A 90 25.12 1.87 -14.29
C LYS A 90 24.53 3.28 -14.34
N GLU A 91 23.23 3.45 -14.13
CA GLU A 91 22.54 4.73 -14.25
C GLU A 91 23.03 5.79 -13.24
N PRO A 92 23.22 5.49 -11.93
CA PRO A 92 23.87 6.41 -10.98
C PRO A 92 25.23 6.93 -11.43
N THR A 93 26.04 6.07 -12.07
CA THR A 93 27.38 6.44 -12.57
C THR A 93 27.30 7.33 -13.81
N GLN A 94 26.32 7.08 -14.69
CA GLN A 94 26.06 7.91 -15.87
C GLN A 94 25.49 9.28 -15.49
N ILE A 95 24.55 9.34 -14.54
CA ILE A 95 23.99 10.58 -13.99
C ILE A 95 25.10 11.42 -13.34
N LYS A 96 25.96 10.81 -12.51
CA LYS A 96 27.11 11.53 -11.92
C LYS A 96 27.99 12.14 -13.00
N LYS A 97 28.38 11.35 -14.01
CA LYS A 97 29.21 11.84 -15.13
C LYS A 97 28.53 12.94 -15.96
N ALA A 98 27.21 12.88 -16.14
CA ALA A 98 26.45 13.93 -16.82
C ALA A 98 26.47 15.25 -16.02
N LEU A 99 26.31 15.19 -14.69
CA LEU A 99 26.39 16.35 -13.81
C LEU A 99 27.83 16.89 -13.69
N GLU A 100 28.85 16.04 -13.64
CA GLU A 100 30.26 16.43 -13.70
C GLU A 100 30.60 17.14 -15.03
N ASN A 101 30.07 16.67 -16.17
CA ASN A 101 30.20 17.34 -17.46
C ASN A 101 29.47 18.69 -17.46
N LEU A 102 28.26 18.77 -16.91
CA LEU A 102 27.48 20.00 -16.82
C LEU A 102 28.17 21.04 -15.90
N HIS A 103 28.80 20.59 -14.82
CA HIS A 103 29.66 21.43 -13.96
C HIS A 103 30.85 22.00 -14.72
N GLN A 104 31.54 21.18 -15.51
CA GLN A 104 32.64 21.64 -16.39
C GLN A 104 32.14 22.64 -17.44
N THR A 105 30.98 22.40 -18.07
CA THR A 105 30.36 23.35 -19.01
C THR A 105 30.01 24.67 -18.30
N ALA A 106 29.42 24.62 -17.11
CA ALA A 106 29.10 25.81 -16.34
C ALA A 106 30.36 26.58 -15.92
N ALA A 107 31.45 25.88 -15.57
CA ALA A 107 32.74 26.50 -15.28
C ALA A 107 33.36 27.23 -16.51
N LEU A 108 33.01 26.84 -17.73
CA LEU A 108 33.46 27.52 -18.96
C LEU A 108 32.58 28.71 -19.37
N PHE A 109 31.25 28.64 -19.15
CA PHE A 109 30.30 29.58 -19.73
C PHE A 109 29.52 30.46 -18.72
N VAL A 110 29.59 30.21 -17.41
CA VAL A 110 28.92 31.05 -16.41
C VAL A 110 29.85 32.16 -15.90
N ASP A 111 29.35 33.40 -15.95
CA ASP A 111 29.94 34.60 -15.38
C ASP A 111 28.96 35.33 -14.45
N ASP A 112 29.44 36.38 -13.77
CA ASP A 112 28.63 37.14 -12.81
C ASP A 112 27.46 37.91 -13.44
N ASP A 113 27.54 38.25 -14.74
CA ASP A 113 26.47 38.97 -15.44
C ASP A 113 25.35 38.03 -15.89
N ILE A 114 25.65 36.77 -16.20
CA ILE A 114 24.66 35.70 -16.36
C ILE A 114 23.94 35.44 -15.03
N LEU A 115 24.68 35.29 -13.93
CA LEU A 115 24.11 35.02 -12.60
C LEU A 115 23.18 36.15 -12.11
N ARG A 116 23.53 37.42 -12.38
CA ARG A 116 22.67 38.58 -12.10
C ARG A 116 21.35 38.55 -12.89
N ARG A 117 21.39 38.07 -14.15
CA ARG A 117 20.19 37.97 -15.01
C ARG A 117 19.28 36.80 -14.64
N THR A 118 19.79 35.78 -13.95
CA THR A 118 19.03 34.61 -13.50
C THR A 118 18.66 34.65 -12.01
N SER A 119 18.80 35.82 -11.37
CA SER A 119 18.47 36.04 -9.95
C SER A 119 19.23 35.15 -8.94
N PHE A 120 20.37 34.59 -9.34
CA PHE A 120 21.18 33.75 -8.44
C PHE A 120 21.87 34.60 -7.36
N GLN A 121 21.78 34.18 -6.10
CA GLN A 121 22.45 34.86 -4.99
C GLN A 121 23.87 34.34 -4.78
N GLY A 122 24.85 35.03 -5.38
CA GLY A 122 26.27 34.78 -5.18
C GLY A 122 27.11 35.32 -6.33
N ASP A 123 28.42 35.17 -6.21
CA ASP A 123 29.35 35.32 -7.34
C ASP A 123 29.58 33.96 -8.04
N ARG A 124 30.32 33.99 -9.15
CA ARG A 124 30.74 32.80 -9.90
C ARG A 124 31.49 31.77 -9.04
N ILE A 125 32.23 32.19 -8.01
CA ILE A 125 32.99 31.27 -7.13
C ILE A 125 32.03 30.53 -6.19
N ALA A 126 31.05 31.24 -5.61
CA ALA A 126 29.97 30.66 -4.82
C ALA A 126 29.13 29.69 -5.67
N TYR A 127 28.74 30.08 -6.88
CA TYR A 127 27.99 29.22 -7.80
C TYR A 127 28.74 27.93 -8.16
N ILE A 128 29.99 28.02 -8.63
CA ILE A 128 30.76 26.83 -9.06
C ILE A 128 31.11 25.91 -7.89
N ASN A 129 31.35 26.44 -6.68
CA ASN A 129 31.55 25.61 -5.49
C ASN A 129 30.23 25.00 -4.98
N GLY A 130 29.12 25.74 -4.98
CA GLY A 130 27.81 25.24 -4.58
C GLY A 130 27.31 24.12 -5.50
N PHE A 131 27.50 24.26 -6.82
CA PHE A 131 27.16 23.20 -7.77
C PHE A 131 28.05 21.95 -7.57
N ARG A 132 29.35 22.10 -7.27
CA ARG A 132 30.19 20.94 -6.92
C ARG A 132 29.72 20.28 -5.62
N ALA A 133 29.43 21.07 -4.58
CA ALA A 133 28.92 20.56 -3.31
C ALA A 133 27.57 19.82 -3.47
N ALA A 134 26.69 20.27 -4.36
CA ALA A 134 25.45 19.55 -4.68
C ALA A 134 25.70 18.18 -5.36
N ILE A 135 26.74 18.06 -6.19
CA ILE A 135 27.16 16.78 -6.78
C ILE A 135 27.80 15.87 -5.71
N GLU A 136 28.61 16.42 -4.81
CA GLU A 136 29.20 15.71 -3.67
C GLU A 136 28.13 15.21 -2.67
N GLU A 137 27.08 16.00 -2.41
CA GLU A 137 25.94 15.60 -1.58
C GLU A 137 25.10 14.52 -2.27
N LEU A 138 24.81 14.68 -3.56
CA LEU A 138 24.09 13.67 -4.35
C LEU A 138 24.84 12.34 -4.38
N GLU A 139 26.18 12.33 -4.43
CA GLU A 139 26.95 11.08 -4.37
C GLU A 139 26.72 10.28 -3.08
N LYS A 140 26.40 10.94 -1.95
CA LYS A 140 26.04 10.23 -0.69
C LYS A 140 24.73 9.45 -0.83
N HIS A 141 23.78 9.95 -1.62
CA HIS A 141 22.54 9.24 -1.92
C HIS A 141 22.75 8.18 -3.02
N LEU A 142 23.55 8.50 -4.05
CA LEU A 142 23.88 7.55 -5.12
C LEU A 142 24.76 6.37 -4.66
N CYS A 143 25.43 6.46 -3.50
CA CYS A 143 26.24 5.36 -2.98
C CYS A 143 25.39 4.18 -2.47
N VAL A 144 24.12 4.40 -2.14
CA VAL A 144 23.20 3.33 -1.70
C VAL A 144 23.04 2.29 -2.81
N PHE A 145 22.89 2.71 -4.06
CA PHE A 145 22.81 1.85 -5.25
C PHE A 145 24.08 1.03 -5.55
N LYS A 146 25.20 1.27 -4.84
CA LYS A 146 26.41 0.43 -4.91
C LYS A 146 26.26 -0.84 -4.06
N HIS A 147 25.37 -0.82 -3.06
CA HIS A 147 24.91 -2.03 -2.37
C HIS A 147 23.81 -2.65 -3.23
N GLN A 148 24.22 -3.40 -4.27
CA GLN A 148 23.29 -4.05 -5.18
C GLN A 148 22.36 -5.00 -4.42
N PHE A 149 21.12 -5.09 -4.89
CA PHE A 149 20.25 -6.22 -4.58
C PHE A 149 20.95 -7.51 -5.02
N ASP A 150 21.32 -8.37 -4.08
CA ASP A 150 21.87 -9.67 -4.44
C ASP A 150 20.79 -10.51 -5.11
N ALA A 151 20.88 -10.61 -6.43
CA ALA A 151 19.96 -11.38 -7.24
C ALA A 151 19.97 -12.88 -6.90
N GLY A 152 21.05 -13.39 -6.28
CA GLY A 152 21.15 -14.74 -5.73
C GLY A 152 20.32 -14.92 -4.46
N THR A 153 20.46 -14.04 -3.47
CA THR A 153 19.60 -14.03 -2.27
C THR A 153 18.12 -13.88 -2.62
N ILE A 154 17.76 -13.01 -3.58
CA ILE A 154 16.36 -12.87 -4.04
C ILE A 154 15.90 -14.16 -4.76
N HIS A 155 16.76 -14.81 -5.54
CA HIS A 155 16.45 -16.08 -6.18
C HIS A 155 16.21 -17.20 -5.16
N GLN A 156 17.01 -17.27 -4.09
CA GLN A 156 16.83 -18.24 -3.02
C GLN A 156 15.52 -18.00 -2.26
N GLN A 157 15.20 -16.75 -1.91
CA GLN A 157 13.90 -16.40 -1.31
C GLN A 157 12.72 -16.85 -2.22
N ILE A 158 12.83 -16.67 -3.54
CA ILE A 158 11.82 -17.14 -4.51
C ILE A 158 11.71 -18.68 -4.53
N ILE A 159 12.82 -19.40 -4.45
CA ILE A 159 12.83 -20.88 -4.38
C ILE A 159 12.14 -21.35 -3.10
N ASP A 160 12.59 -20.85 -1.94
CA ASP A 160 12.17 -21.34 -0.62
C ASP A 160 10.66 -21.18 -0.39
N HIS A 161 10.08 -20.07 -0.87
CA HIS A 161 8.66 -19.74 -0.69
C HIS A 161 7.75 -20.29 -1.82
N LEU A 162 8.21 -20.31 -3.09
CA LEU A 162 7.32 -20.53 -4.24
C LEU A 162 7.54 -21.83 -5.02
N SER A 163 8.68 -22.52 -4.89
CA SER A 163 8.95 -23.72 -5.72
C SER A 163 7.94 -24.86 -5.51
N SER A 164 7.30 -24.94 -4.36
CA SER A 164 6.29 -25.95 -4.02
C SER A 164 4.93 -25.77 -4.73
N CYS A 165 4.68 -24.61 -5.37
CA CYS A 165 3.43 -24.32 -6.07
C CYS A 165 3.56 -24.27 -7.61
N ILE A 166 4.75 -24.57 -8.15
CA ILE A 166 4.94 -24.76 -9.60
C ILE A 166 4.16 -26.00 -10.05
N LEU A 167 3.47 -25.93 -11.19
CA LEU A 167 2.73 -27.06 -11.75
C LEU A 167 3.66 -28.14 -12.33
N ASP A 168 3.28 -29.40 -12.15
CA ASP A 168 3.91 -30.56 -12.78
C ASP A 168 3.24 -30.87 -14.13
N SER A 169 3.34 -29.92 -15.06
CA SER A 169 2.65 -29.94 -16.36
C SER A 169 3.52 -30.60 -17.44
N ASP A 170 2.93 -31.42 -18.32
CA ASP A 170 3.61 -31.92 -19.52
C ASP A 170 3.75 -30.80 -20.57
N LEU A 171 4.78 -29.97 -20.39
CA LEU A 171 5.16 -28.91 -21.31
C LEU A 171 5.45 -29.42 -22.73
N SER A 172 5.81 -30.69 -22.93
CA SER A 172 6.00 -31.25 -24.28
C SER A 172 4.67 -31.39 -25.02
N SER A 173 3.64 -31.89 -24.32
CA SER A 173 2.27 -31.96 -24.83
C SER A 173 1.69 -30.57 -25.10
N LEU A 174 1.89 -29.62 -24.17
CA LEU A 174 1.37 -28.26 -24.26
C LEU A 174 2.04 -27.45 -25.37
N CYS A 175 3.37 -27.55 -25.52
CA CYS A 175 4.08 -26.99 -26.68
C CYS A 175 3.59 -27.59 -28.00
N SER A 176 3.35 -28.90 -28.06
CA SER A 176 2.84 -29.57 -29.27
C SER A 176 1.43 -29.08 -29.64
N ARG A 177 0.56 -28.91 -28.65
CA ARG A 177 -0.79 -28.33 -28.80
C ARG A 177 -0.74 -26.86 -29.23
N ALA A 178 0.10 -26.05 -28.57
CA ALA A 178 0.27 -24.63 -28.88
C ALA A 178 0.86 -24.42 -30.29
N ALA A 179 1.80 -25.26 -30.73
CA ALA A 179 2.33 -25.23 -32.10
C ALA A 179 1.28 -25.63 -33.15
N HIS A 180 0.31 -26.48 -32.81
CA HIS A 180 -0.77 -26.90 -33.71
C HIS A 180 -1.89 -25.85 -33.81
N GLU A 181 -2.38 -25.32 -32.69
CA GLU A 181 -3.47 -24.34 -32.65
C GLU A 181 -2.99 -22.89 -32.88
N GLY A 182 -1.80 -22.54 -32.41
CA GLY A 182 -1.35 -21.16 -32.21
C GLY A 182 -1.27 -20.33 -33.49
N ALA A 183 -0.76 -20.90 -34.59
CA ALA A 183 -0.66 -20.19 -35.87
C ALA A 183 -2.04 -19.73 -36.39
N ALA A 184 -3.03 -20.61 -36.35
CA ALA A 184 -4.41 -20.29 -36.72
C ALA A 184 -5.07 -19.32 -35.74
N ARG A 185 -4.82 -19.47 -34.42
CA ARG A 185 -5.30 -18.52 -33.40
C ARG A 185 -4.73 -17.11 -33.65
N PHE A 186 -3.46 -16.99 -33.99
CA PHE A 186 -2.79 -15.70 -34.19
C PHE A 186 -3.23 -15.00 -35.49
N GLU A 187 -3.35 -15.74 -36.59
CA GLU A 187 -3.93 -15.26 -37.85
C GLU A 187 -5.32 -14.63 -37.63
N HIS A 188 -6.16 -15.29 -36.84
CA HIS A 188 -7.53 -14.86 -36.54
C HIS A 188 -7.63 -13.91 -35.33
N ARG A 189 -6.51 -13.49 -34.74
CA ARG A 189 -6.44 -12.64 -33.53
C ARG A 189 -7.28 -13.18 -32.37
N MET A 190 -7.24 -14.50 -32.19
CA MET A 190 -7.86 -15.21 -31.07
C MET A 190 -6.91 -15.19 -29.86
N PRO A 191 -7.40 -14.78 -28.67
CA PRO A 191 -6.57 -14.60 -27.48
C PRO A 191 -6.19 -15.94 -26.83
N PRO A 192 -5.17 -15.97 -25.96
CA PRO A 192 -4.19 -14.91 -25.71
C PRO A 192 -2.95 -15.05 -26.62
N GLY A 193 -1.97 -14.15 -26.48
CA GLY A 193 -0.65 -14.25 -27.11
C GLY A 193 -0.52 -13.76 -28.56
N PHE A 194 -1.61 -13.42 -29.26
CA PHE A 194 -1.50 -12.96 -30.66
C PHE A 194 -0.78 -11.60 -30.82
N LYS A 195 -0.56 -10.86 -29.72
CA LYS A 195 0.34 -9.70 -29.68
C LYS A 195 1.82 -10.08 -29.82
N ASP A 196 2.19 -11.29 -29.41
CA ASP A 196 3.57 -11.77 -29.30
C ASP A 196 4.01 -12.65 -30.48
N GLY A 197 3.13 -12.90 -31.45
CA GLY A 197 3.42 -13.68 -32.67
C GLY A 197 4.48 -13.11 -33.62
N ASN A 198 5.08 -11.96 -33.29
CA ASN A 198 6.24 -11.37 -33.98
C ASN A 198 7.57 -11.59 -33.23
N LYS A 199 7.59 -12.34 -32.11
CA LYS A 199 8.82 -12.69 -31.38
C LYS A 199 9.52 -13.88 -32.05
N ASP A 200 10.85 -13.79 -32.19
CA ASP A 200 11.68 -14.88 -32.72
C ASP A 200 11.75 -16.11 -31.80
N GLU A 201 11.58 -15.91 -30.48
CA GLU A 201 11.58 -16.95 -29.45
C GLU A 201 10.27 -16.93 -28.66
N ASN A 202 9.81 -18.12 -28.26
CA ASN A 202 8.61 -18.36 -27.44
C ASN A 202 7.31 -17.60 -27.87
N PRO A 203 6.94 -17.53 -29.16
CA PRO A 203 5.77 -16.77 -29.61
C PRO A 203 4.44 -17.26 -29.03
N TYR A 204 4.37 -18.51 -28.54
CA TYR A 204 3.15 -19.12 -27.98
C TYR A 204 3.13 -19.20 -26.45
N GLY A 205 4.03 -18.50 -25.73
CA GLY A 205 4.15 -18.60 -24.26
C GLY A 205 2.84 -18.33 -23.51
N ASP A 206 2.22 -17.17 -23.77
CA ASP A 206 0.88 -16.80 -23.25
C ASP A 206 -0.19 -17.89 -23.47
N LEU A 207 -0.15 -18.58 -24.61
CA LEU A 207 -1.10 -19.64 -24.98
C LEU A 207 -0.84 -20.95 -24.21
N ILE A 208 0.42 -21.27 -23.92
CA ILE A 208 0.79 -22.41 -23.06
C ILE A 208 0.34 -22.15 -21.63
N ILE A 209 0.64 -20.96 -21.08
CA ILE A 209 0.15 -20.50 -19.77
C ILE A 209 -1.38 -20.60 -19.67
N TRP A 210 -2.09 -20.20 -20.73
CA TRP A 210 -3.56 -20.29 -20.79
C TRP A 210 -4.09 -21.73 -20.72
N TYR A 211 -3.42 -22.69 -21.38
CA TYR A 211 -3.79 -24.11 -21.26
C TYR A 211 -3.52 -24.65 -19.85
N GLU A 212 -2.40 -24.30 -19.22
CA GLU A 212 -2.12 -24.67 -17.82
C GLU A 212 -3.17 -24.10 -16.85
N ILE A 213 -3.58 -22.85 -17.04
CA ILE A 213 -4.67 -22.21 -16.29
C ILE A 213 -5.96 -23.04 -16.42
N ILE A 214 -6.37 -23.41 -17.64
CA ILE A 214 -7.58 -24.20 -17.88
C ILE A 214 -7.48 -25.59 -17.22
N GLU A 215 -6.38 -26.31 -17.44
CA GLU A 215 -6.22 -27.70 -16.98
C GLU A 215 -6.16 -27.79 -15.45
N LYS A 216 -5.38 -26.90 -14.80
CA LYS A 216 -5.34 -26.80 -13.33
C LYS A 216 -6.69 -26.39 -12.74
N SER A 217 -7.40 -25.45 -13.37
CA SER A 217 -8.70 -24.98 -12.88
C SER A 217 -9.79 -26.05 -13.02
N ASN A 218 -9.81 -26.78 -14.13
CA ASN A 218 -10.72 -27.90 -14.32
C ASN A 218 -10.49 -29.00 -13.26
N ALA A 219 -9.22 -29.41 -13.08
CA ALA A 219 -8.83 -30.41 -12.10
C ALA A 219 -9.13 -30.00 -10.63
N ALA A 220 -9.05 -28.71 -10.31
CA ALA A 220 -9.28 -28.19 -8.96
C ALA A 220 -10.72 -27.67 -8.72
N SER A 221 -11.57 -27.64 -9.74
CA SER A 221 -12.92 -27.00 -9.73
C SER A 221 -13.82 -27.40 -8.56
N ALA A 222 -13.74 -28.65 -8.10
CA ALA A 222 -14.51 -29.16 -6.96
C ALA A 222 -14.07 -28.56 -5.60
N LYS A 223 -12.84 -28.06 -5.49
CA LYS A 223 -12.29 -27.38 -4.31
C LYS A 223 -12.32 -25.85 -4.48
N PHE A 224 -12.03 -25.38 -5.69
CA PHE A 224 -11.91 -23.97 -6.04
C PHE A 224 -12.81 -23.60 -7.23
N PRO A 225 -14.09 -23.26 -7.01
CA PRO A 225 -15.02 -22.84 -8.07
C PRO A 225 -14.74 -21.43 -8.64
N LYS A 226 -13.66 -20.74 -8.21
CA LYS A 226 -13.26 -19.42 -8.70
C LYS A 226 -11.75 -19.38 -8.97
N VAL A 227 -11.34 -18.57 -9.94
CA VAL A 227 -9.93 -18.41 -10.34
C VAL A 227 -9.55 -16.93 -10.40
N LEU A 228 -8.39 -16.58 -9.84
CA LEU A 228 -7.77 -15.27 -9.92
C LEU A 228 -6.38 -15.39 -10.53
N PHE A 229 -6.23 -14.97 -11.79
CA PHE A 229 -4.93 -14.88 -12.46
C PHE A 229 -4.31 -13.51 -12.20
N VAL A 230 -3.12 -13.51 -11.60
CA VAL A 230 -2.39 -12.29 -11.23
C VAL A 230 -1.27 -12.08 -12.24
N THR A 231 -1.40 -11.03 -13.06
CA THR A 231 -0.41 -10.63 -14.05
C THR A 231 -0.39 -9.11 -14.19
N ASN A 232 0.80 -8.54 -14.35
CA ASN A 232 0.97 -7.14 -14.73
C ASN A 232 0.96 -6.94 -16.26
N ASP A 233 0.68 -7.99 -17.05
CA ASP A 233 0.50 -7.88 -18.49
C ASP A 233 -0.95 -7.53 -18.83
N GLU A 234 -1.16 -6.27 -19.21
CA GLU A 234 -2.46 -5.73 -19.59
C GLU A 234 -2.63 -5.61 -21.13
N LYS A 235 -1.95 -6.45 -21.92
CA LYS A 235 -2.17 -6.51 -23.38
C LYS A 235 -3.66 -6.67 -23.72
N SER A 236 -4.06 -6.11 -24.87
CA SER A 236 -5.42 -6.19 -25.41
C SER A 236 -5.84 -7.56 -25.96
N ASP A 237 -5.10 -8.63 -25.64
CA ASP A 237 -5.43 -10.04 -25.88
C ASP A 237 -5.52 -10.87 -24.59
N TRP A 238 -5.29 -10.26 -23.42
CA TRP A 238 -5.70 -10.79 -22.11
C TRP A 238 -6.91 -10.04 -21.54
N VAL A 239 -6.89 -8.71 -21.60
CA VAL A 239 -7.89 -7.84 -20.98
C VAL A 239 -8.37 -6.72 -21.91
N TYR A 240 -9.47 -6.07 -21.55
CA TYR A 240 -9.95 -4.83 -22.18
C TYR A 240 -10.56 -3.88 -21.15
N ALA A 241 -10.56 -2.59 -21.45
CA ALA A 241 -11.30 -1.57 -20.71
C ALA A 241 -12.69 -1.32 -21.35
N PRO A 242 -13.80 -1.51 -20.61
CA PRO A 242 -15.10 -0.93 -20.98
C PRO A 242 -15.00 0.59 -21.09
N LYS A 243 -15.73 1.25 -22.01
CA LYS A 243 -15.62 2.71 -22.20
C LYS A 243 -16.12 3.50 -20.98
N MET A 244 -17.19 3.01 -20.35
CA MET A 244 -17.85 3.63 -19.21
C MET A 244 -17.81 2.70 -17.99
N ARG A 245 -17.80 3.28 -16.79
CA ARG A 245 -17.92 2.59 -15.51
C ARG A 245 -18.96 3.27 -14.63
N SER A 246 -19.35 2.61 -13.54
CA SER A 246 -20.12 3.27 -12.49
C SER A 246 -19.24 4.10 -11.56
N GLN A 247 -19.80 5.17 -10.99
CA GLN A 247 -19.24 5.89 -9.86
C GLN A 247 -20.37 6.33 -8.93
N ILE A 248 -20.18 6.24 -7.61
CA ILE A 248 -21.12 6.82 -6.64
C ILE A 248 -20.75 8.31 -6.48
N VAL A 249 -21.72 9.20 -6.68
CA VAL A 249 -21.53 10.65 -6.54
C VAL A 249 -22.74 11.21 -5.80
N ARG A 250 -22.56 11.54 -4.51
CA ARG A 250 -23.63 11.89 -3.55
C ARG A 250 -24.70 10.79 -3.50
N ASP A 251 -24.27 9.59 -3.12
CA ASP A 251 -25.07 8.36 -2.97
C ASP A 251 -25.79 7.82 -4.24
N VAL A 252 -25.76 8.58 -5.34
CA VAL A 252 -26.31 8.17 -6.64
C VAL A 252 -25.24 7.50 -7.50
N ARG A 253 -25.51 6.27 -7.96
CA ARG A 253 -24.69 5.58 -8.98
C ARG A 253 -24.89 6.27 -10.34
N LYS A 254 -23.81 6.82 -10.91
CA LYS A 254 -23.78 7.48 -12.22
C LYS A 254 -22.85 6.72 -13.17
N SER A 255 -23.11 6.80 -14.47
CA SER A 255 -22.19 6.32 -15.51
C SER A 255 -21.17 7.41 -15.83
N VAL A 256 -19.88 7.07 -15.78
CA VAL A 256 -18.76 8.00 -16.02
C VAL A 256 -17.72 7.36 -16.94
N GLY A 257 -16.82 8.16 -17.51
CA GLY A 257 -15.70 7.65 -18.29
C GLY A 257 -14.82 6.69 -17.47
N ASN A 258 -14.41 5.58 -18.08
CA ASN A 258 -13.51 4.63 -17.46
C ASN A 258 -12.03 5.02 -17.70
N SER A 259 -11.63 6.20 -17.25
CA SER A 259 -10.27 6.73 -17.41
C SER A 259 -9.61 7.02 -16.05
N ALA A 260 -8.30 6.81 -15.97
CA ALA A 260 -7.40 7.22 -14.88
C ALA A 260 -7.94 7.03 -13.43
N PRO A 261 -7.81 5.82 -12.83
CA PRO A 261 -7.33 4.56 -13.41
C PRO A 261 -8.45 3.90 -14.23
N GLU A 262 -8.11 3.00 -15.15
CA GLU A 262 -9.11 2.21 -15.89
C GLU A 262 -9.48 0.94 -15.12
N ILE A 263 -10.75 0.56 -15.10
CA ILE A 263 -11.16 -0.82 -14.80
C ILE A 263 -10.91 -1.65 -16.06
N LYS A 264 -9.96 -2.59 -16.02
CA LYS A 264 -9.74 -3.59 -17.07
C LYS A 264 -10.26 -4.94 -16.60
N ILE A 265 -10.80 -5.72 -17.53
CA ILE A 265 -11.38 -7.04 -17.27
C ILE A 265 -11.00 -8.02 -18.39
N ILE A 266 -10.97 -9.30 -18.06
CA ILE A 266 -10.64 -10.41 -18.98
C ILE A 266 -11.45 -10.38 -20.28
N ASP A 267 -10.80 -10.70 -21.41
CA ASP A 267 -11.44 -10.76 -22.73
C ASP A 267 -12.65 -11.73 -22.72
N PRO A 268 -13.84 -11.32 -23.20
CA PRO A 268 -15.05 -12.15 -23.18
C PRO A 268 -14.99 -13.43 -24.03
N ARG A 269 -13.94 -13.60 -24.85
CA ARG A 269 -13.62 -14.82 -25.61
C ARG A 269 -12.87 -15.82 -24.72
N LEU A 270 -11.92 -15.35 -23.90
CA LEU A 270 -11.22 -16.17 -22.90
C LEU A 270 -12.21 -16.73 -21.87
N VAL A 271 -13.11 -15.90 -21.32
CA VAL A 271 -14.18 -16.35 -20.41
C VAL A 271 -15.10 -17.40 -21.08
N SER A 272 -15.36 -17.24 -22.39
CA SER A 272 -16.22 -18.17 -23.14
C SER A 272 -15.53 -19.48 -23.51
N GLU A 273 -14.19 -19.50 -23.56
CA GLU A 273 -13.38 -20.70 -23.70
C GLU A 273 -13.21 -21.41 -22.36
N PHE A 274 -12.78 -20.69 -21.32
CA PHE A 274 -12.63 -21.21 -19.97
C PHE A 274 -13.91 -21.92 -19.50
N ARG A 275 -15.08 -21.27 -19.61
CA ARG A 275 -16.38 -21.87 -19.29
C ARG A 275 -16.69 -23.16 -20.06
N ARG A 276 -16.21 -23.28 -21.29
CA ARG A 276 -16.44 -24.46 -22.15
C ARG A 276 -15.63 -25.66 -21.67
N GLU A 277 -14.41 -25.44 -21.21
CA GLU A 277 -13.47 -26.48 -20.77
C GLU A 277 -13.63 -26.85 -19.27
N THR A 278 -13.93 -25.87 -18.40
CA THR A 278 -14.05 -26.07 -16.93
C THR A 278 -15.51 -26.18 -16.45
N GLY A 279 -16.49 -25.82 -17.28
CA GLY A 279 -17.91 -25.78 -16.93
C GLY A 279 -18.39 -24.51 -16.20
N HIS A 280 -17.50 -23.68 -15.64
CA HIS A 280 -17.84 -22.46 -14.89
C HIS A 280 -17.15 -21.21 -15.47
N PRO A 281 -17.76 -20.01 -15.43
CA PRO A 281 -17.20 -18.81 -16.03
C PRO A 281 -16.27 -18.00 -15.11
N ASP A 282 -16.09 -18.43 -13.86
CA ASP A 282 -15.63 -17.58 -12.76
C ASP A 282 -14.11 -17.45 -12.69
N ILE A 283 -13.52 -16.90 -13.75
CA ILE A 283 -12.12 -16.50 -13.85
C ILE A 283 -12.00 -14.97 -13.94
N THR A 284 -11.12 -14.39 -13.12
CA THR A 284 -10.81 -12.97 -13.07
C THR A 284 -9.31 -12.75 -13.28
N ILE A 285 -8.94 -11.63 -13.92
CA ILE A 285 -7.54 -11.20 -14.07
C ILE A 285 -7.37 -9.89 -13.29
N CYS A 286 -6.24 -9.73 -12.58
CA CYS A 286 -5.87 -8.48 -11.94
C CYS A 286 -4.35 -8.22 -11.96
N THR A 287 -3.96 -6.95 -11.92
CA THR A 287 -2.56 -6.57 -11.67
C THR A 287 -2.19 -6.77 -10.20
N LEU A 288 -0.88 -6.86 -9.92
CA LEU A 288 -0.38 -6.84 -8.56
C LEU A 288 -0.78 -5.55 -7.82
N ALA A 289 -0.86 -4.41 -8.52
CA ALA A 289 -1.30 -3.15 -7.92
C ALA A 289 -2.76 -3.20 -7.47
N THR A 290 -3.68 -3.67 -8.32
CA THR A 290 -5.10 -3.84 -7.97
C THR A 290 -5.28 -4.82 -6.80
N LEU A 291 -4.48 -5.89 -6.78
CA LEU A 291 -4.48 -6.90 -5.71
C LEU A 291 -4.02 -6.31 -4.37
N ILE A 292 -2.84 -5.67 -4.33
CA ILE A 292 -2.29 -5.12 -3.09
C ILE A 292 -3.09 -3.90 -2.60
N GLU A 293 -3.70 -3.10 -3.49
CA GLU A 293 -4.65 -2.06 -3.07
C GLU A 293 -5.88 -2.68 -2.39
N GLY A 294 -6.44 -3.75 -2.95
CA GLY A 294 -7.55 -4.49 -2.35
C GLY A 294 -7.21 -5.05 -0.97
N LEU A 295 -6.08 -5.76 -0.86
CA LEU A 295 -5.61 -6.33 0.41
C LEU A 295 -5.27 -5.25 1.44
N SER A 296 -4.73 -4.11 1.02
CA SER A 296 -4.45 -2.95 1.90
C SER A 296 -5.71 -2.36 2.53
N ARG A 297 -6.87 -2.45 1.86
CA ARG A 297 -8.16 -2.01 2.45
C ARG A 297 -8.70 -3.00 3.49
N SER A 298 -8.29 -4.26 3.43
CA SER A 298 -8.67 -5.30 4.40
C SER A 298 -7.73 -5.35 5.60
N ASN A 299 -6.41 -5.29 5.39
CA ASN A 299 -5.41 -5.34 6.47
C ASN A 299 -4.15 -4.51 6.14
N GLY A 300 -4.29 -3.18 6.11
CA GLY A 300 -3.25 -2.26 5.63
C GLY A 300 -1.86 -2.38 6.28
N THR A 301 -1.78 -2.82 7.55
CA THR A 301 -0.50 -2.96 8.27
C THR A 301 0.39 -4.08 7.74
N GLU A 302 -0.19 -5.10 7.09
CA GLU A 302 0.54 -6.25 6.54
C GLU A 302 1.00 -6.07 5.09
N PHE A 303 0.60 -4.96 4.45
CA PHE A 303 0.93 -4.64 3.06
C PHE A 303 1.52 -3.24 2.91
N SER A 304 2.01 -2.64 4.01
CA SER A 304 2.44 -1.24 4.08
C SER A 304 3.65 -0.93 3.19
N GLN A 305 4.63 -1.83 3.17
CA GLN A 305 5.88 -1.68 2.42
C GLN A 305 5.66 -2.02 0.93
N LEU A 306 4.92 -3.08 0.66
CA LEU A 306 4.59 -3.56 -0.67
C LEU A 306 3.68 -2.57 -1.40
N ALA A 307 2.65 -2.02 -0.74
CA ALA A 307 1.82 -0.96 -1.29
C ALA A 307 2.61 0.32 -1.60
N ALA A 308 3.55 0.71 -0.72
CA ALA A 308 4.41 1.86 -0.96
C ALA A 308 5.34 1.63 -2.17
N ALA A 309 6.01 0.48 -2.24
CA ALA A 309 6.93 0.13 -3.31
C ALA A 309 6.23 0.00 -4.68
N ILE A 310 4.99 -0.52 -4.71
CA ILE A 310 4.19 -0.60 -5.93
C ILE A 310 3.77 0.80 -6.42
N GLN A 311 3.28 1.67 -5.52
CA GLN A 311 2.82 3.00 -5.91
C GLN A 311 3.90 3.89 -6.55
N VAL A 312 5.18 3.68 -6.23
CA VAL A 312 6.30 4.39 -6.90
C VAL A 312 6.37 4.00 -8.39
N ASN A 313 6.51 2.71 -8.71
CA ASN A 313 6.55 2.22 -10.09
C ASN A 313 5.24 2.54 -10.84
N THR A 314 4.10 2.58 -10.15
CA THR A 314 2.82 3.02 -10.75
C THR A 314 2.79 4.52 -11.08
N GLN A 315 3.39 5.38 -10.24
CA GLN A 315 3.47 6.82 -10.50
C GLN A 315 4.40 7.14 -11.67
N GLU A 316 5.53 6.43 -11.82
CA GLU A 316 6.44 6.58 -12.97
C GLU A 316 5.71 6.32 -14.30
N LEU A 317 4.98 5.21 -14.40
CA LEU A 317 4.18 4.86 -15.59
C LEU A 317 3.07 5.88 -15.91
N LEU A 318 2.50 6.53 -14.89
CA LEU A 318 1.52 7.61 -15.09
C LEU A 318 2.17 8.88 -15.61
N VAL A 319 3.39 9.21 -15.17
CA VAL A 319 4.15 10.39 -15.66
C VAL A 319 4.55 10.20 -17.11
N ASP A 320 5.10 9.03 -17.48
CA ASP A 320 5.41 8.72 -18.90
C ASP A 320 4.15 8.84 -19.78
N THR A 321 3.01 8.34 -19.31
CA THR A 321 1.72 8.44 -20.00
C THR A 321 1.22 9.89 -20.07
N ALA A 322 1.43 10.70 -19.03
CA ALA A 322 1.05 12.11 -19.02
C ALA A 322 1.87 12.91 -20.03
N ILE A 323 3.19 12.73 -20.07
CA ILE A 323 4.09 13.39 -21.02
C ILE A 323 3.68 13.10 -22.48
N ILE A 324 3.30 11.86 -22.79
CA ILE A 324 2.79 11.48 -24.12
C ILE A 324 1.50 12.26 -24.47
N ASN A 325 0.58 12.39 -23.51
CA ASN A 325 -0.68 13.12 -23.73
C ASN A 325 -0.51 14.65 -23.75
N GLU A 326 0.48 15.21 -23.04
CA GLU A 326 0.80 16.63 -23.09
C GLU A 326 1.34 17.04 -24.48
N VAL A 327 2.18 16.20 -25.09
CA VAL A 327 2.67 16.41 -26.47
C VAL A 327 1.55 16.39 -27.53
N GLU A 328 0.40 15.78 -27.26
CA GLU A 328 -0.78 15.84 -28.14
C GLU A 328 -1.74 17.02 -27.83
N ASN A 329 -1.61 17.72 -26.69
CA ASN A 329 -2.55 18.76 -26.24
C ASN A 329 -1.98 20.19 -26.17
N ASP A 330 -0.69 20.40 -26.44
CA ASP A 330 -0.01 21.71 -26.35
C ASP A 330 -0.35 22.65 -27.54
N ALA A 331 -1.64 22.87 -27.76
CA ALA A 331 -2.20 23.57 -28.93
C ALA A 331 -3.48 24.40 -28.64
N ASP A 332 -3.57 25.05 -27.47
CA ASP A 332 -4.22 26.37 -27.31
C ASP A 332 -3.90 26.99 -25.94
N VAL A 333 -3.66 28.31 -25.87
CA VAL A 333 -3.04 28.98 -24.72
C VAL A 333 -3.76 30.27 -24.30
N ALA A 334 -4.21 30.32 -23.03
CA ALA A 334 -4.45 31.52 -22.20
C ALA A 334 -5.61 32.48 -22.65
N PRO A 335 -5.99 33.52 -21.87
CA PRO A 335 -5.43 33.99 -20.59
C PRO A 335 -6.44 34.21 -19.43
N GLU A 336 -5.93 34.84 -18.37
CA GLU A 336 -6.48 35.06 -17.03
C GLU A 336 -7.35 36.34 -16.91
N ASP A 337 -7.99 36.55 -15.74
CA ASP A 337 -8.20 37.88 -15.13
C ASP A 337 -8.55 37.73 -13.62
N GLU A 338 -8.26 38.77 -12.79
CA GLU A 338 -8.25 38.72 -11.31
C GLU A 338 -9.12 39.84 -10.62
N PRO A 339 -9.10 40.09 -9.27
CA PRO A 339 -10.23 40.69 -8.52
C PRO A 339 -10.12 42.22 -8.30
N PRO A 340 -11.09 42.87 -7.60
CA PRO A 340 -11.03 43.07 -6.13
C PRO A 340 -12.43 42.83 -5.47
N ILE A 341 -12.87 43.26 -4.26
CA ILE A 341 -12.54 44.30 -3.26
C ILE A 341 -12.90 43.79 -1.83
N LEU A 342 -12.30 44.36 -0.77
CA LEU A 342 -12.62 44.15 0.66
C LEU A 342 -13.48 45.30 1.26
N GLU A 343 -14.33 45.02 2.25
CA GLU A 343 -14.70 45.98 3.30
C GLU A 343 -14.63 45.33 4.70
N ALA A 344 -14.34 46.14 5.72
CA ALA A 344 -14.15 45.70 7.10
C ALA A 344 -14.89 46.60 8.09
N ASN A 345 -15.33 46.04 9.22
CA ASN A 345 -15.77 46.77 10.41
C ASN A 345 -15.36 45.99 11.66
N ALA A 346 -15.17 46.68 12.80
CA ALA A 346 -14.37 46.18 13.90
C ALA A 346 -15.02 46.30 15.29
N ALA A 347 -14.60 45.37 16.17
CA ALA A 347 -14.67 45.40 17.64
C ALA A 347 -16.04 45.48 18.34
N VAL A 348 -16.22 44.62 19.36
CA VAL A 348 -16.04 44.98 20.79
C VAL A 348 -15.57 43.70 21.53
N VAL A 349 -14.83 43.86 22.64
CA VAL A 349 -14.39 42.80 23.56
C VAL A 349 -14.90 43.14 24.96
N ASP A 350 -15.27 42.13 25.75
CA ASP A 350 -15.39 42.22 27.22
C ASP A 350 -15.06 40.84 27.85
N GLU A 351 -14.58 40.81 29.10
CA GLU A 351 -13.85 39.67 29.67
C GLU A 351 -14.58 38.90 30.81
N VAL A 352 -14.52 37.55 30.75
CA VAL A 352 -14.09 36.60 31.84
C VAL A 352 -14.81 36.70 33.21
N PRO A 353 -15.43 35.61 33.75
CA PRO A 353 -14.64 34.42 34.15
C PRO A 353 -15.32 33.03 34.09
N ALA A 354 -14.75 32.14 33.27
CA ALA A 354 -13.92 30.96 33.64
C ALA A 354 -14.45 29.87 34.62
N ILE A 355 -13.87 28.67 34.48
CA ILE A 355 -13.97 27.45 35.32
C ILE A 355 -15.09 26.46 34.93
N LYS A 356 -16.07 26.81 34.08
CA LYS A 356 -17.02 25.82 33.49
C LYS A 356 -16.99 25.66 31.96
N GLU A 357 -16.26 26.49 31.23
CA GLU A 357 -16.37 26.58 29.76
C GLU A 357 -15.49 25.58 28.98
N VAL A 358 -14.73 24.72 29.67
CA VAL A 358 -13.74 23.81 29.04
C VAL A 358 -14.42 22.72 28.19
N GLU A 359 -15.67 22.37 28.48
CA GLU A 359 -16.40 21.27 27.82
C GLU A 359 -16.81 21.54 26.35
N GLN A 360 -16.58 22.74 25.80
CA GLN A 360 -17.33 23.20 24.61
C GLN A 360 -16.55 23.81 23.43
N ARG A 361 -15.21 23.81 23.40
CA ARG A 361 -14.46 24.40 22.26
C ARG A 361 -14.57 23.63 20.95
N LEU A 362 -14.43 22.30 20.99
CA LEU A 362 -14.45 21.46 19.79
C LEU A 362 -15.83 20.81 19.61
N GLN A 363 -16.68 21.46 18.81
CA GLN A 363 -18.01 20.99 18.44
C GLN A 363 -18.09 20.75 16.94
N TYR A 364 -18.70 19.63 16.55
CA TYR A 364 -18.83 19.19 15.16
C TYR A 364 -20.28 18.78 14.89
N SER A 365 -20.73 18.95 13.64
CA SER A 365 -22.08 18.54 13.24
C SER A 365 -22.24 17.02 13.31
N GLN A 366 -23.47 16.53 13.44
CA GLN A 366 -23.70 15.08 13.58
C GLN A 366 -23.31 14.31 12.31
N GLU A 367 -23.39 14.98 11.16
CA GLU A 367 -22.94 14.51 9.84
C GLU A 367 -21.41 14.44 9.77
N ALA A 368 -20.66 15.28 10.48
CA ALA A 368 -19.21 15.18 10.57
C ALA A 368 -18.74 14.05 11.52
N ILE A 369 -19.50 13.82 12.59
CA ILE A 369 -19.30 12.69 13.51
C ILE A 369 -19.63 11.34 12.82
N ALA A 370 -20.65 11.30 11.97
CA ALA A 370 -21.01 10.16 11.13
C ALA A 370 -20.74 10.48 9.65
N ASP A 371 -19.46 10.58 9.25
CA ASP A 371 -19.08 11.16 7.95
C ASP A 371 -19.48 10.37 6.69
N ALA A 372 -20.04 9.16 6.84
CA ALA A 372 -20.82 8.50 5.80
C ALA A 372 -22.08 9.31 5.39
N LEU A 373 -22.59 10.18 6.28
CA LEU A 373 -23.72 11.08 6.06
C LEU A 373 -23.29 12.54 5.78
N TYR A 374 -21.98 12.82 5.74
CA TYR A 374 -21.46 14.16 5.44
C TYR A 374 -21.70 14.51 3.97
N GLN A 375 -22.88 15.07 3.71
CA GLN A 375 -23.22 15.80 2.49
C GLN A 375 -22.97 17.30 2.68
N VAL A 376 -22.81 18.02 1.57
CA VAL A 376 -22.25 19.39 1.55
C VAL A 376 -23.25 20.35 0.91
N ASP A 377 -23.31 21.57 1.46
CA ASP A 377 -23.93 22.74 0.82
C ASP A 377 -23.08 23.22 -0.41
N PRO A 378 -22.87 24.51 -0.77
CA PRO A 378 -22.26 24.83 -2.07
C PRO A 378 -20.81 24.31 -2.17
N PRO A 379 -20.39 23.83 -3.37
CA PRO A 379 -19.12 23.15 -3.54
C PRO A 379 -17.92 24.08 -3.27
N SER A 380 -17.05 23.69 -2.34
CA SER A 380 -15.81 24.39 -1.99
C SER A 380 -14.59 23.47 -2.09
N ALA A 381 -13.38 24.05 -2.08
CA ALA A 381 -12.14 23.33 -2.33
C ALA A 381 -11.89 22.17 -1.33
N ILE A 382 -12.04 22.41 -0.03
CA ILE A 382 -11.91 21.36 1.00
C ILE A 382 -12.88 20.20 0.80
N ASN A 383 -14.11 20.48 0.39
CA ASN A 383 -15.14 19.46 0.22
C ASN A 383 -14.90 18.60 -1.02
N LYS A 384 -14.35 19.19 -2.10
CA LYS A 384 -13.85 18.42 -3.25
C LYS A 384 -12.69 17.49 -2.84
N ILE A 385 -11.78 17.94 -1.99
CA ILE A 385 -10.69 17.10 -1.46
C ILE A 385 -11.24 15.96 -0.59
N ILE A 386 -12.25 16.22 0.25
CA ILE A 386 -12.93 15.18 1.05
C ILE A 386 -13.60 14.14 0.15
N ASP A 387 -14.36 14.56 -0.89
CA ASP A 387 -14.99 13.65 -1.85
C ASP A 387 -13.95 12.80 -2.62
N GLU A 388 -12.82 13.41 -3.01
CA GLU A 388 -11.71 12.69 -3.66
C GLU A 388 -11.02 11.71 -2.69
N LEU A 389 -10.87 12.04 -1.40
CA LEU A 389 -10.31 11.15 -0.39
C LEU A 389 -11.23 9.96 -0.06
N LYS A 390 -12.55 10.18 -0.02
CA LYS A 390 -13.57 9.13 0.19
C LYS A 390 -13.66 8.08 -0.93
N SER A 391 -12.94 8.26 -2.03
CA SER A 391 -12.87 7.30 -3.14
C SER A 391 -12.23 5.94 -2.78
N HIS A 392 -11.49 5.86 -1.66
CA HIS A 392 -10.62 4.74 -1.27
C HIS A 392 -9.55 4.35 -2.32
N ASN A 393 -9.40 5.14 -3.38
CA ASN A 393 -8.63 4.83 -4.59
C ASN A 393 -7.29 5.57 -4.59
N TRP A 394 -6.15 4.87 -4.57
CA TRP A 394 -4.82 5.51 -4.53
C TRP A 394 -4.60 6.58 -5.61
N TYR A 395 -5.08 6.34 -6.82
CA TYR A 395 -4.94 7.25 -7.97
C TYR A 395 -5.74 8.56 -7.79
N THR A 396 -6.77 8.58 -6.95
CA THR A 396 -7.57 9.76 -6.63
C THR A 396 -7.16 10.38 -5.30
N GLN A 397 -6.85 9.55 -4.29
CA GLN A 397 -6.41 9.97 -2.97
C GLN A 397 -5.03 10.65 -2.99
N ASN A 398 -4.05 10.13 -3.73
CA ASN A 398 -2.71 10.72 -3.76
C ASN A 398 -2.70 12.17 -4.28
N PRO A 399 -3.37 12.52 -5.41
CA PRO A 399 -3.57 13.90 -5.81
C PRO A 399 -4.39 14.74 -4.83
N ALA A 400 -5.39 14.15 -4.16
CA ALA A 400 -6.22 14.87 -3.18
C ALA A 400 -5.40 15.35 -1.97
N ILE A 401 -4.50 14.52 -1.43
CA ILE A 401 -3.59 14.92 -0.35
C ILE A 401 -2.66 16.07 -0.80
N LEU A 402 -2.18 16.06 -2.04
CA LEU A 402 -1.32 17.13 -2.55
C LEU A 402 -2.03 18.49 -2.65
N LYS A 403 -3.36 18.49 -2.87
CA LYS A 403 -4.18 19.73 -2.88
C LYS A 403 -4.41 20.34 -1.49
N ILE A 404 -4.12 19.61 -0.41
CA ILE A 404 -4.33 20.10 0.97
C ILE A 404 -3.49 21.36 1.27
N SER A 405 -2.33 21.52 0.62
CA SER A 405 -1.49 22.72 0.81
C SER A 405 -2.02 23.99 0.17
N SER A 406 -2.84 23.92 -0.89
CA SER A 406 -3.40 25.13 -1.53
C SER A 406 -4.56 25.73 -0.73
N ILE A 407 -5.29 24.89 0.01
CA ILE A 407 -6.45 25.32 0.82
C ILE A 407 -6.08 25.77 2.23
N ARG A 408 -4.79 25.75 2.58
CA ARG A 408 -4.25 25.90 3.94
C ARG A 408 -4.60 27.25 4.59
N ASP A 409 -4.64 28.29 3.77
CA ASP A 409 -4.87 29.68 4.19
C ASP A 409 -6.32 30.13 3.92
N GLU A 410 -7.19 29.21 3.45
CA GLU A 410 -8.63 29.44 3.27
C GLU A 410 -9.42 29.21 4.57
N THR A 411 -10.62 29.81 4.67
CA THR A 411 -11.51 29.66 5.83
C THR A 411 -12.68 28.72 5.52
N PHE A 412 -12.83 27.65 6.32
CA PHE A 412 -13.94 26.69 6.24
C PHE A 412 -14.49 26.37 7.63
N PRO A 413 -15.72 25.81 7.74
CA PRO A 413 -16.27 25.38 9.01
C PRO A 413 -15.38 24.35 9.74
N PRO A 414 -15.29 24.39 11.09
CA PRO A 414 -14.57 23.40 11.90
C PRO A 414 -14.87 21.94 11.55
N SER A 415 -16.14 21.65 11.23
CA SER A 415 -16.59 20.30 10.83
C SER A 415 -15.95 19.82 9.51
N SER A 416 -15.67 20.71 8.57
CA SER A 416 -15.00 20.36 7.31
C SER A 416 -13.52 20.02 7.54
N TRP A 417 -12.82 20.77 8.39
CA TRP A 417 -11.44 20.47 8.79
C TRP A 417 -11.33 19.15 9.57
N PHE A 418 -12.30 18.87 10.44
CA PHE A 418 -12.42 17.59 11.15
C PHE A 418 -12.63 16.41 10.18
N VAL A 419 -13.58 16.51 9.24
CA VAL A 419 -13.81 15.45 8.24
C VAL A 419 -12.63 15.28 7.29
N LEU A 420 -11.90 16.36 6.95
CA LEU A 420 -10.63 16.26 6.23
C LEU A 420 -9.60 15.44 7.03
N GLY A 421 -9.41 15.76 8.31
CA GLY A 421 -8.50 15.01 9.20
C GLY A 421 -8.81 13.51 9.27
N ARG A 422 -10.10 13.17 9.41
CA ARG A 422 -10.57 11.77 9.35
C ARG A 422 -10.17 11.09 8.03
N ASN A 423 -10.44 11.74 6.91
CA ASN A 423 -10.25 11.14 5.59
C ASN A 423 -8.78 11.07 5.17
N VAL A 424 -7.92 11.98 5.65
CA VAL A 424 -6.45 11.85 5.57
C VAL A 424 -5.97 10.60 6.33
N TYR A 425 -6.46 10.38 7.55
CA TYR A 425 -6.09 9.20 8.34
C TYR A 425 -6.64 7.90 7.72
N GLN A 426 -7.87 7.92 7.19
CA GLN A 426 -8.42 6.81 6.42
C GLN A 426 -7.50 6.45 5.25
N ALA A 427 -7.14 7.42 4.42
CA ALA A 427 -6.29 7.21 3.25
C ALA A 427 -4.92 6.63 3.64
N ALA A 428 -4.32 7.11 4.74
CA ALA A 428 -3.07 6.56 5.26
C ALA A 428 -3.21 5.08 5.68
N CYS A 429 -4.25 4.74 6.45
CA CYS A 429 -4.58 3.34 6.79
C CYS A 429 -4.98 2.47 5.58
N GLY A 430 -5.36 3.07 4.46
CA GLY A 430 -5.55 2.40 3.17
C GLY A 430 -4.27 2.35 2.32
N ASN A 431 -3.11 2.65 2.90
CA ASN A 431 -1.79 2.71 2.25
C ASN A 431 -1.67 3.72 1.09
N SER A 432 -2.49 4.77 1.00
CA SER A 432 -2.26 5.86 0.03
C SER A 432 -0.93 6.56 0.34
N GLN A 433 0.03 6.49 -0.58
CA GLN A 433 1.41 6.94 -0.35
C GLN A 433 1.50 8.38 0.15
N LYS A 434 0.75 9.32 -0.44
CA LYS A 434 0.80 10.73 -0.02
C LYS A 434 0.13 10.96 1.32
N ALA A 435 -0.88 10.16 1.69
CA ALA A 435 -1.43 10.16 3.04
C ALA A 435 -0.46 9.56 4.06
N MET A 436 0.28 8.50 3.70
CA MET A 436 1.38 7.96 4.52
C MET A 436 2.49 9.00 4.71
N GLU A 437 2.90 9.72 3.67
CA GLU A 437 3.86 10.85 3.75
C GLU A 437 3.32 12.01 4.62
N PHE A 438 2.02 12.31 4.55
CA PHE A 438 1.38 13.31 5.42
C PHE A 438 1.45 12.89 6.90
N MET A 439 1.08 11.65 7.20
CA MET A 439 1.17 11.09 8.56
C MET A 439 2.62 10.93 9.06
N ALA A 440 3.56 10.64 8.16
CA ALA A 440 4.98 10.59 8.48
C ALA A 440 5.52 11.96 8.92
N SER A 441 5.03 13.05 8.30
CA SER A 441 5.40 14.43 8.60
C SER A 441 4.33 15.20 9.40
N LEU A 442 3.45 14.50 10.13
CA LEU A 442 2.22 15.09 10.69
C LEU A 442 2.45 16.39 11.47
N GLU A 443 3.49 16.46 12.29
CA GLU A 443 3.84 17.66 13.07
C GLU A 443 4.10 18.88 12.18
N SER A 444 4.99 18.77 11.18
CA SER A 444 5.32 19.87 10.28
C SER A 444 4.23 20.16 9.25
N ARG A 445 3.33 19.20 8.98
CA ARG A 445 2.09 19.44 8.23
C ARG A 445 1.10 20.29 9.05
N LEU A 446 0.81 19.90 10.29
CA LEU A 446 -0.10 20.64 11.17
C LEU A 446 0.43 22.04 11.49
N ALA A 447 1.73 22.18 11.79
CA ALA A 447 2.39 23.46 12.06
C ALA A 447 2.44 24.43 10.85
N SER A 448 1.92 24.04 9.68
CA SER A 448 1.73 24.95 8.55
C SER A 448 0.36 25.64 8.54
N PHE A 449 -0.63 25.11 9.28
CA PHE A 449 -1.96 25.71 9.43
C PHE A 449 -2.02 26.67 10.63
N SER A 450 -3.13 27.39 10.78
CA SER A 450 -3.45 28.06 12.05
C SER A 450 -3.65 27.04 13.18
N GLU A 451 -3.41 27.45 14.42
CA GLU A 451 -3.50 26.60 15.61
C GLU A 451 -4.89 25.92 15.75
N GLU A 452 -5.97 26.68 15.53
CA GLU A 452 -7.35 26.16 15.59
C GLU A 452 -7.65 25.17 14.46
N THR A 453 -7.22 25.46 13.23
CA THR A 453 -7.36 24.53 12.10
C THR A 453 -6.57 23.23 12.37
N ALA A 454 -5.36 23.34 12.92
CA ALA A 454 -4.56 22.18 13.30
C ALA A 454 -5.25 21.32 14.38
N LYS A 455 -5.88 21.94 15.39
CA LYS A 455 -6.69 21.22 16.40
C LYS A 455 -7.86 20.48 15.77
N HIS A 456 -8.59 21.08 14.82
CA HIS A 456 -9.69 20.40 14.13
C HIS A 456 -9.22 19.20 13.28
N ILE A 457 -8.14 19.36 12.51
CA ILE A 457 -7.56 18.28 11.71
C ILE A 457 -7.07 17.13 12.63
N LEU A 458 -6.36 17.45 13.72
CA LEU A 458 -5.85 16.43 14.65
C LEU A 458 -6.97 15.72 15.42
N ALA A 459 -8.03 16.43 15.80
CA ALA A 459 -9.23 15.83 16.38
C ALA A 459 -9.91 14.86 15.40
N GLY A 460 -9.98 15.21 14.11
CA GLY A 460 -10.50 14.31 13.06
C GLY A 460 -9.64 13.07 12.86
N ILE A 461 -8.32 13.25 12.81
CA ILE A 461 -7.33 12.16 12.73
C ILE A 461 -7.51 11.17 13.91
N LEU A 462 -7.59 11.70 15.14
CA LEU A 462 -7.79 10.86 16.33
C LEU A 462 -9.17 10.19 16.35
N PHE A 463 -10.23 10.88 15.92
CA PHE A 463 -11.57 10.30 15.89
C PHE A 463 -11.65 9.08 14.97
N GLU A 464 -11.00 9.12 13.80
CA GLU A 464 -10.99 7.99 12.85
C GLU A 464 -10.26 6.74 13.38
N ILE A 465 -9.33 6.88 14.34
CA ILE A 465 -8.69 5.72 15.02
C ILE A 465 -9.74 4.88 15.74
N TYR A 466 -10.60 5.52 16.53
CA TYR A 466 -11.51 4.87 17.48
C TYR A 466 -12.92 4.65 16.93
N PHE A 467 -13.39 5.52 16.04
CA PHE A 467 -14.77 5.55 15.54
C PHE A 467 -14.84 5.34 14.02
N ASP A 468 -15.89 4.66 13.56
CA ASP A 468 -16.17 4.39 12.15
C ASP A 468 -16.89 5.55 11.43
N ALA A 469 -17.16 5.39 10.14
CA ALA A 469 -17.86 6.39 9.32
C ALA A 469 -19.33 6.62 9.74
N ARG A 470 -19.88 5.84 10.67
CA ARG A 470 -21.20 6.04 11.30
C ARG A 470 -21.10 6.70 12.67
N GLY A 471 -19.89 7.02 13.14
CA GLY A 471 -19.62 7.55 14.48
C GLY A 471 -19.67 6.48 15.57
N GLN A 472 -19.62 5.18 15.22
CA GLN A 472 -19.71 4.06 16.16
C GLN A 472 -18.30 3.61 16.57
N PHE A 473 -18.10 3.29 17.86
CA PHE A 473 -16.80 2.82 18.35
C PHE A 473 -16.47 1.45 17.73
N ARG A 474 -15.26 1.31 17.20
CA ARG A 474 -14.86 0.14 16.40
C ARG A 474 -14.69 -1.14 17.23
N GLU A 475 -14.80 -2.28 16.57
CA GLU A 475 -14.37 -3.59 17.12
C GLU A 475 -12.85 -3.80 16.95
N VAL A 476 -12.28 -3.27 15.86
CA VAL A 476 -10.84 -3.22 15.57
C VAL A 476 -10.46 -1.77 15.29
N LEU A 477 -9.57 -1.20 16.09
CA LEU A 477 -9.17 0.20 15.94
C LEU A 477 -8.20 0.37 14.77
N LYS A 478 -8.23 1.53 14.11
CA LYS A 478 -7.27 1.86 13.05
C LYS A 478 -5.96 2.36 13.66
N PHE A 479 -5.18 1.47 14.25
CA PHE A 479 -4.03 1.87 15.08
C PHE A 479 -2.70 2.08 14.32
N SER A 480 -2.66 1.72 13.03
CA SER A 480 -1.48 1.68 12.14
C SER A 480 -0.57 2.91 12.19
N TYR A 481 -1.15 4.12 12.28
CA TYR A 481 -0.44 5.40 12.31
C TYR A 481 -0.69 6.19 13.60
N ALA A 482 -1.24 5.55 14.64
CA ALA A 482 -1.69 6.21 15.87
C ALA A 482 -0.55 6.80 16.72
N ASP A 483 0.67 6.27 16.60
CA ASP A 483 1.85 6.73 17.34
C ASP A 483 2.05 8.25 17.31
N LYS A 484 1.95 8.86 16.13
CA LYS A 484 2.25 10.29 15.93
C LYS A 484 1.12 11.20 16.42
N PRO A 485 -0.16 10.96 16.08
CA PRO A 485 -1.29 11.67 16.71
C PRO A 485 -1.29 11.57 18.23
N LEU A 486 -1.10 10.38 18.79
CA LEU A 486 -1.09 10.17 20.25
C LEU A 486 0.11 10.85 20.92
N SER A 487 1.29 10.84 20.28
CA SER A 487 2.47 11.57 20.77
C SER A 487 2.23 13.08 20.78
N LEU A 488 1.64 13.64 19.71
CA LEU A 488 1.37 15.07 19.61
C LEU A 488 0.42 15.55 20.72
N VAL A 489 -0.67 14.81 21.01
CA VAL A 489 -1.62 15.22 22.06
C VAL A 489 -1.13 15.05 23.51
N THR A 490 0.12 14.62 23.72
CA THR A 490 0.79 14.80 25.02
C THR A 490 1.21 16.25 25.29
N ARG A 491 1.20 17.12 24.26
CA ARG A 491 1.53 18.55 24.37
C ARG A 491 0.34 19.35 24.86
N GLN A 492 0.61 20.32 25.74
CA GLN A 492 -0.41 21.18 26.35
C GLN A 492 -1.24 21.98 25.33
N GLU A 493 -0.65 22.32 24.17
CA GLU A 493 -1.31 23.01 23.04
C GLU A 493 -2.53 22.25 22.48
N TYR A 494 -2.59 20.92 22.63
CA TYR A 494 -3.71 20.08 22.19
C TYR A 494 -4.62 19.60 23.33
N SER A 495 -4.55 20.23 24.51
CA SER A 495 -5.40 19.86 25.66
C SER A 495 -6.91 19.92 25.35
N ASP A 496 -7.36 20.86 24.51
CA ASP A 496 -8.74 20.92 24.00
C ASP A 496 -9.12 19.68 23.15
N VAL A 497 -8.17 19.13 22.38
CA VAL A 497 -8.34 17.92 21.56
C VAL A 497 -8.41 16.66 22.46
N VAL A 498 -7.59 16.61 23.50
CA VAL A 498 -7.65 15.55 24.52
C VAL A 498 -9.01 15.56 25.22
N ALA A 499 -9.48 16.71 25.70
CA ALA A 499 -10.78 16.85 26.36
C ALA A 499 -11.94 16.39 25.44
N PHE A 500 -11.92 16.81 24.17
CA PHE A 500 -12.88 16.32 23.17
C PHE A 500 -12.84 14.80 23.02
N MET A 501 -11.66 14.20 22.81
CA MET A 501 -11.55 12.75 22.60
C MET A 501 -11.98 11.95 23.84
N LEU A 502 -11.57 12.36 25.04
CA LEU A 502 -12.00 11.70 26.28
C LEU A 502 -13.52 11.77 26.47
N SER A 503 -14.18 12.88 26.10
CA SER A 503 -15.66 12.99 26.12
C SER A 503 -16.39 12.02 25.19
N LYS A 504 -15.70 11.42 24.21
CA LYS A 504 -16.24 10.38 23.32
C LYS A 504 -15.84 8.98 23.76
N LEU A 505 -14.71 8.83 24.45
CA LEU A 505 -14.14 7.55 24.87
C LEU A 505 -14.56 7.09 26.27
N GLU A 506 -15.19 7.96 27.08
CA GLU A 506 -15.65 7.68 28.45
C GLU A 506 -16.34 6.31 28.60
N GLN A 507 -17.26 5.98 27.68
CA GLN A 507 -18.07 4.75 27.68
C GLN A 507 -17.32 3.48 27.20
N PHE A 508 -16.04 3.60 26.83
CA PHE A 508 -15.21 2.54 26.25
C PHE A 508 -13.83 2.42 26.94
N THR A 509 -13.68 2.99 28.13
CA THR A 509 -12.42 3.04 28.89
C THR A 509 -11.97 1.68 29.44
N ASP A 510 -12.88 0.72 29.57
CA ASP A 510 -12.63 -0.69 29.85
C ASP A 510 -11.87 -1.39 28.69
N ARG A 511 -12.34 -1.13 27.46
CA ARG A 511 -11.84 -1.71 26.21
C ARG A 511 -10.53 -1.09 25.69
N LEU A 512 -9.89 -0.21 26.46
CA LEU A 512 -8.69 0.53 26.07
C LEU A 512 -7.61 0.44 27.16
N LYS A 513 -6.38 0.05 26.80
CA LYS A 513 -5.25 0.01 27.75
C LYS A 513 -4.35 1.26 27.69
N PHE A 514 -4.73 2.23 26.87
CA PHE A 514 -4.10 3.55 26.71
C PHE A 514 -5.13 4.56 26.17
N LEU A 515 -5.05 5.83 26.58
CA LEU A 515 -5.99 6.90 26.17
C LEU A 515 -5.26 8.10 25.53
N PRO A 516 -5.92 8.89 24.66
CA PRO A 516 -5.35 10.13 24.15
C PRO A 516 -4.96 11.09 25.29
N GLY A 517 -3.74 11.61 25.23
CA GLY A 517 -3.17 12.47 26.28
C GLY A 517 -2.51 11.74 27.46
N ASP A 518 -2.60 10.41 27.52
CA ASP A 518 -1.83 9.60 28.48
C ASP A 518 -0.32 9.64 28.13
N ILE A 519 0.52 9.51 29.15
CA ILE A 519 1.98 9.51 29.08
C ILE A 519 2.61 8.30 29.81
N ALA A 520 1.78 7.44 30.42
CA ALA A 520 2.24 6.25 31.12
C ALA A 520 2.96 5.28 30.16
N ARG A 521 4.10 4.75 30.62
CA ARG A 521 4.82 3.67 29.95
C ARG A 521 4.21 2.32 30.34
N LYS A 522 4.39 1.34 29.47
CA LYS A 522 3.82 0.00 29.56
C LYS A 522 4.95 -1.02 29.41
N HIS A 523 5.16 -1.84 30.43
CA HIS A 523 6.32 -2.71 30.51
C HIS A 523 6.01 -4.07 29.86
N LEU A 524 6.64 -4.33 28.72
CA LEU A 524 6.50 -5.54 27.92
C LEU A 524 7.72 -6.44 28.13
N VAL A 525 7.55 -7.53 28.88
CA VAL A 525 8.63 -8.49 29.17
C VAL A 525 8.49 -9.71 28.27
N ILE A 526 9.52 -10.01 27.48
CA ILE A 526 9.58 -11.17 26.59
C ILE A 526 10.62 -12.16 27.14
N THR A 527 10.20 -13.37 27.45
CA THR A 527 11.08 -14.40 28.03
C THR A 527 11.33 -15.54 27.04
N SER A 528 12.57 -15.99 26.90
CA SER A 528 12.96 -16.98 25.87
C SER A 528 14.08 -17.92 26.31
N THR A 529 14.25 -19.03 25.59
CA THR A 529 15.28 -20.06 25.84
C THR A 529 16.10 -20.29 24.56
N PRO A 530 17.42 -20.00 24.52
CA PRO A 530 18.24 -20.22 23.33
C PRO A 530 18.28 -21.69 22.89
N VAL A 531 17.96 -21.96 21.62
CA VAL A 531 17.91 -23.32 21.07
C VAL A 531 19.18 -23.63 20.30
N LYS A 532 19.88 -24.72 20.67
CA LYS A 532 21.01 -25.23 19.89
C LYS A 532 20.52 -26.24 18.85
N ARG A 533 20.70 -25.91 17.57
CA ARG A 533 20.55 -26.87 16.46
C ARG A 533 21.86 -27.67 16.27
N ALA A 534 21.76 -28.79 15.54
CA ALA A 534 22.91 -29.64 15.24
C ALA A 534 23.86 -28.97 14.22
N GLU A 535 25.13 -29.38 14.23
CA GLU A 535 26.27 -28.64 13.65
C GLU A 535 26.38 -28.67 12.11
N GLU A 536 25.34 -29.11 11.38
CA GLU A 536 25.34 -29.31 9.93
C GLU A 536 24.50 -28.27 9.15
N ALA A 537 24.56 -27.00 9.57
CA ALA A 537 24.20 -25.83 8.77
C ALA A 537 24.85 -24.57 9.36
N GLU A 538 25.04 -23.53 8.54
CA GLU A 538 25.26 -22.15 9.02
C GLU A 538 23.93 -21.58 9.54
N SER A 539 23.41 -22.16 10.64
CA SER A 539 22.06 -21.87 11.12
C SER A 539 22.00 -20.59 11.96
N GLU A 540 21.04 -19.73 11.64
CA GLU A 540 20.69 -18.54 12.42
C GLU A 540 20.43 -18.86 13.91
N GLU A 541 20.76 -17.93 14.79
CA GLU A 541 20.54 -18.07 16.23
C GLU A 541 19.05 -17.95 16.63
N VAL A 542 18.36 -19.09 16.74
CA VAL A 542 16.96 -19.17 17.20
C VAL A 542 16.87 -19.26 18.73
N SER A 543 15.82 -18.68 19.32
CA SER A 543 15.38 -18.96 20.70
C SER A 543 13.92 -19.41 20.72
N GLU A 544 13.55 -20.31 21.63
CA GLU A 544 12.16 -20.68 21.93
C GLU A 544 11.52 -19.63 22.85
N LEU A 545 10.24 -19.30 22.63
CA LEU A 545 9.51 -18.27 23.36
C LEU A 545 8.74 -18.87 24.53
N ASN A 546 9.03 -18.43 25.76
CA ASN A 546 8.45 -19.01 26.97
C ASN A 546 7.13 -18.30 27.37
N SER A 547 7.17 -16.97 27.46
CA SER A 547 6.07 -16.11 27.95
C SER A 547 6.26 -14.66 27.50
N ILE A 548 5.16 -13.93 27.29
CA ILE A 548 5.13 -12.49 26.94
C ILE A 548 4.18 -11.82 27.92
N THR A 549 4.67 -10.95 28.81
CA THR A 549 3.81 -10.25 29.78
C THR A 549 3.79 -8.74 29.53
N LEU A 550 2.65 -8.11 29.84
CA LEU A 550 2.45 -6.67 29.77
C LEU A 550 1.95 -6.15 31.12
N ASP A 551 2.69 -5.21 31.72
CA ASP A 551 2.48 -4.74 33.10
C ASP A 551 2.38 -5.91 34.12
N GLY A 552 3.04 -7.04 33.83
CA GLY A 552 3.01 -8.27 34.63
C GLY A 552 1.87 -9.26 34.30
N VAL A 553 0.97 -8.95 33.37
CA VAL A 553 -0.12 -9.83 32.92
C VAL A 553 0.33 -10.65 31.70
N GLU A 554 0.18 -11.97 31.75
CA GLU A 554 0.53 -12.90 30.65
C GLU A 554 -0.35 -12.70 29.40
N LEU A 555 0.26 -12.74 28.22
CA LEU A 555 -0.38 -12.61 26.91
C LEU A 555 -0.30 -13.91 26.07
N MET A 556 0.31 -14.97 26.59
CA MET A 556 0.35 -16.30 25.99
C MET A 556 -0.55 -17.28 26.75
N LYS A 557 -1.52 -17.89 26.05
CA LYS A 557 -2.39 -18.94 26.59
C LYS A 557 -1.92 -20.33 26.19
N ASP A 558 -2.33 -21.33 26.95
CA ASP A 558 -2.16 -22.74 26.59
C ASP A 558 -3.27 -23.17 25.62
N VAL A 559 -2.98 -24.17 24.77
CA VAL A 559 -3.90 -24.67 23.74
C VAL A 559 -3.87 -26.20 23.72
N GLU A 560 -5.04 -26.84 23.90
CA GLU A 560 -5.15 -28.30 24.04
C GLU A 560 -5.04 -29.06 22.71
N GLU A 561 -5.49 -28.45 21.60
CA GLU A 561 -5.36 -28.96 20.24
C GLU A 561 -5.00 -27.82 19.27
N PRO A 562 -4.26 -28.06 18.17
CA PRO A 562 -3.99 -27.05 17.15
C PRO A 562 -5.31 -26.63 16.46
N GLN A 563 -5.85 -25.48 16.87
CA GLN A 563 -7.15 -25.00 16.43
C GLN A 563 -7.25 -24.87 14.90
N GLU A 564 -8.47 -25.02 14.35
CA GLU A 564 -8.77 -24.60 12.99
C GLU A 564 -8.74 -23.06 12.88
N VAL A 565 -7.54 -22.50 12.86
CA VAL A 565 -7.33 -21.06 12.69
C VAL A 565 -7.83 -20.62 11.31
N SER A 566 -8.40 -19.41 11.26
CA SER A 566 -8.88 -18.78 10.03
C SER A 566 -7.75 -18.68 8.98
N PRO A 567 -8.05 -18.43 7.69
CA PRO A 567 -7.02 -18.23 6.67
C PRO A 567 -5.98 -17.17 7.05
N TRP A 568 -6.37 -16.15 7.82
CA TRP A 568 -5.47 -15.14 8.40
C TRP A 568 -4.73 -15.63 9.66
N GLY A 569 -5.36 -16.48 10.48
CA GLY A 569 -4.65 -17.17 11.56
C GLY A 569 -3.51 -18.06 11.04
N ARG A 570 -3.64 -18.61 9.82
CA ARG A 570 -2.56 -19.35 9.14
C ARG A 570 -1.42 -18.45 8.66
N LEU A 571 -1.65 -17.16 8.38
CA LEU A 571 -0.56 -16.20 8.12
C LEU A 571 0.37 -16.02 9.33
N ALA A 572 -0.12 -16.28 10.55
CA ALA A 572 0.68 -16.33 11.77
C ALA A 572 1.28 -17.73 12.08
N THR A 573 1.23 -18.69 11.15
CA THR A 573 1.78 -20.06 11.34
C THR A 573 3.16 -20.29 10.75
N THR A 574 3.82 -19.23 10.26
CA THR A 574 5.24 -19.07 10.59
C THR A 574 5.33 -18.99 12.12
N ARG A 575 5.63 -20.11 12.79
CA ARG A 575 5.84 -20.19 14.25
C ARG A 575 7.11 -19.43 14.70
N THR A 576 7.53 -18.40 13.99
CA THR A 576 8.74 -17.63 14.20
C THR A 576 8.36 -16.16 14.26
N LEU A 577 8.32 -15.61 15.48
CA LEU A 577 8.10 -14.19 15.72
C LEU A 577 9.44 -13.44 15.79
N TYR A 578 9.32 -12.11 15.78
CA TYR A 578 10.39 -11.17 16.10
C TYR A 578 9.88 -10.20 17.17
N ILE A 579 10.79 -9.58 17.92
CA ILE A 579 10.42 -8.62 18.99
C ILE A 579 9.61 -7.45 18.42
N ASN A 580 9.95 -6.95 17.23
CA ASN A 580 9.19 -5.91 16.55
C ASN A 580 7.76 -6.36 16.21
N ARG A 581 7.57 -7.59 15.71
CA ARG A 581 6.23 -8.13 15.38
C ARG A 581 5.38 -8.37 16.63
N ILE A 582 5.99 -8.75 17.76
CA ILE A 582 5.33 -8.82 19.07
C ILE A 582 4.86 -7.41 19.52
N ARG A 583 5.73 -6.40 19.41
CA ARG A 583 5.45 -5.00 19.75
C ARG A 583 4.35 -4.40 18.87
N GLU A 584 4.40 -4.62 17.56
CA GLU A 584 3.38 -4.19 16.59
C GLU A 584 2.03 -4.80 16.92
N ARG A 585 1.98 -6.13 17.08
CA ARG A 585 0.74 -6.85 17.37
C ARG A 585 0.11 -6.44 18.71
N ILE A 586 0.91 -6.18 19.74
CA ILE A 586 0.44 -5.59 21.01
C ILE A 586 -0.08 -4.16 20.80
N SER A 587 0.64 -3.34 20.04
CA SER A 587 0.23 -1.95 19.76
C SER A 587 -1.12 -1.90 19.03
N GLU A 588 -1.29 -2.73 17.99
CA GLU A 588 -2.50 -2.80 17.17
C GLU A 588 -3.67 -3.47 17.90
N GLU A 589 -3.45 -4.57 18.63
CA GLU A 589 -4.53 -5.29 19.30
C GLU A 589 -5.00 -4.66 20.62
N LEU A 590 -4.12 -3.96 21.36
CA LEU A 590 -4.42 -3.36 22.66
C LEU A 590 -4.49 -1.82 22.66
N ALA A 591 -4.33 -1.20 21.48
CA ALA A 591 -4.40 0.25 21.28
C ALA A 591 -3.36 1.07 22.06
N ILE A 592 -2.17 0.50 22.29
CA ILE A 592 -1.06 1.14 23.01
C ILE A 592 -0.04 1.65 21.99
N PRO A 593 0.31 2.95 21.93
CA PRO A 593 1.31 3.43 20.97
C PRO A 593 2.67 2.75 21.20
N ARG A 594 3.37 2.42 20.12
CA ARG A 594 4.67 1.72 20.16
C ARG A 594 5.71 2.46 20.99
N TRP A 595 5.59 3.78 21.11
CA TRP A 595 6.46 4.57 22.00
C TRP A 595 6.17 4.38 23.48
N ALA A 596 4.92 4.08 23.89
CA ALA A 596 4.59 3.81 25.28
C ALA A 596 5.04 2.40 25.73
N LEU A 597 5.24 1.47 24.81
CA LEU A 597 5.77 0.13 25.07
C LEU A 597 7.29 0.17 25.33
N GLU A 598 7.69 -0.09 26.57
CA GLU A 598 9.08 -0.34 26.97
C GLU A 598 9.32 -1.85 27.01
N ILE A 599 10.36 -2.34 26.30
CA ILE A 599 10.57 -3.78 26.08
C ILE A 599 11.79 -4.27 26.87
N GLU A 600 11.58 -5.29 27.69
CA GLU A 600 12.63 -6.07 28.35
C GLU A 600 12.70 -7.48 27.73
N THR A 601 13.90 -8.02 27.57
CA THR A 601 14.12 -9.39 27.07
C THR A 601 14.96 -10.21 28.04
N LEU A 602 14.50 -11.41 28.38
CA LEU A 602 15.14 -12.30 29.35
C LEU A 602 15.34 -13.70 28.75
N PRO A 603 16.58 -14.11 28.40
CA PRO A 603 17.81 -13.32 28.44
C PRO A 603 17.80 -12.17 27.41
N PRO A 604 18.69 -11.17 27.54
CA PRO A 604 18.85 -10.12 26.54
C PRO A 604 19.17 -10.68 25.16
N ILE A 605 18.39 -10.30 24.15
CA ILE A 605 18.56 -10.73 22.76
C ILE A 605 18.41 -9.54 21.79
N VAL A 606 19.02 -9.67 20.61
CA VAL A 606 18.91 -8.69 19.52
C VAL A 606 17.52 -8.73 18.85
N SER A 607 17.05 -7.60 18.31
CA SER A 607 15.66 -7.40 17.86
C SER A 607 15.28 -8.22 16.62
N ASP A 608 16.27 -8.62 15.84
CA ASP A 608 16.25 -9.49 14.67
C ASP A 608 16.35 -10.99 15.01
N ARG A 609 16.52 -11.37 16.29
CA ARG A 609 16.57 -12.77 16.69
C ARG A 609 15.21 -13.45 16.49
N LYS A 610 15.22 -14.59 15.78
CA LYS A 610 14.05 -15.44 15.53
C LYS A 610 13.56 -16.11 16.82
N LEU A 611 12.30 -15.86 17.19
CA LEU A 611 11.62 -16.40 18.37
C LEU A 611 10.60 -17.49 17.99
N TRP A 612 10.91 -18.75 18.30
CA TRP A 612 10.05 -19.88 17.98
C TRP A 612 8.89 -20.05 18.98
N MET A 613 7.65 -20.14 18.48
CA MET A 613 6.43 -20.32 19.27
C MET A 613 6.21 -21.81 19.62
N PRO A 614 6.08 -22.18 20.90
CA PRO A 614 5.82 -23.57 21.30
C PRO A 614 4.48 -24.11 20.77
N ASP A 615 4.47 -25.39 20.38
CA ASP A 615 3.31 -26.10 19.81
C ASP A 615 2.00 -25.99 20.62
N ASN A 616 2.10 -25.88 21.95
CA ASN A 616 0.99 -25.87 22.90
C ASN A 616 0.63 -24.46 23.41
N ARG A 617 1.20 -23.38 22.83
CA ARG A 617 1.03 -22.00 23.28
C ARG A 617 0.55 -21.10 22.13
N ALA A 618 -0.40 -20.21 22.42
CA ALA A 618 -0.84 -19.17 21.49
C ALA A 618 -0.67 -17.78 22.08
N PHE A 619 -0.11 -16.86 21.30
CA PHE A 619 0.01 -15.45 21.65
C PHE A 619 -1.27 -14.70 21.28
N GLU A 620 -1.99 -14.22 22.29
CA GLU A 620 -3.27 -13.50 22.15
C GLU A 620 -3.29 -12.28 23.09
N PRO A 621 -2.79 -11.12 22.62
CA PRO A 621 -2.83 -9.87 23.38
C PRO A 621 -4.21 -9.52 23.93
N LYS A 622 -5.28 -9.66 23.13
CA LYS A 622 -6.65 -9.26 23.51
C LYS A 622 -7.24 -9.99 24.72
N GLN A 623 -6.63 -11.04 25.25
CA GLN A 623 -7.15 -11.75 26.44
C GLN A 623 -7.20 -10.87 27.71
N ILE A 624 -6.50 -9.73 27.72
CA ILE A 624 -6.49 -8.79 28.85
C ILE A 624 -7.49 -7.64 28.72
N LEU A 625 -8.26 -7.56 27.62
CA LEU A 625 -9.22 -6.47 27.36
C LEU A 625 -10.46 -6.58 28.24
#